data_AF-A0A3M2BJF2-F1
#
_entry.id   AF-A0A3M2BJF2-F1
#
_cell.length_a   1.000
_cell.length_b   1.000
_cell.length_c   1.000
_cell.angle_alpha   90.00
_cell.angle_beta   90.00
_cell.angle_gamma   90.00
#
_symmetry.space_group_name_H-M   'P 1'
#
loop_
_entity.id
_entity.type
_entity.pdbx_description
1 polymer ?
#
loop_
_entity_poly.entity_id
_entity_poly.type
_entity_poly.pdbx_seq_one_letter_code
_entity_poly.pdbx_strand_id
1 'polypeptide(L)'
;MLNLLKWKPGGEASYRRYLAAVAPLVERVGGRVRFSGRPAELLIGEEEWDLMLVVEYPTRGALLEMIGSAAYREIEHLRHQALERSVLYAVDPLEL
;
A
#
# COMPACT_ATOMS: atom_id res chain seq x y z
N MET A 1 3.61 -6.91 -4.26
CA MET A 1 2.60 -6.71 -3.20
C MET A 1 1.38 -5.98 -3.75
N LEU A 2 0.23 -6.64 -3.83
CA LEU A 2 -1.06 -6.03 -4.18
C LEU A 2 -1.75 -5.52 -2.92
N ASN A 3 -2.10 -4.23 -2.88
CA ASN A 3 -2.90 -3.62 -1.82
C ASN A 3 -4.28 -3.25 -2.38
N LEU A 4 -5.32 -3.63 -1.66
CA LEU A 4 -6.68 -3.12 -1.83
C LEU A 4 -7.08 -2.43 -0.52
N LEU A 5 -7.56 -1.19 -0.61
CA LEU A 5 -7.64 -0.28 0.54
C LEU A 5 -9.00 0.39 0.61
N LYS A 6 -9.59 0.38 1.81
CA LYS A 6 -10.87 1.04 2.12
C LYS A 6 -10.67 2.08 3.19
N TRP A 7 -11.13 3.31 2.97
CA TRP A 7 -10.95 4.43 3.88
C TRP A 7 -11.96 4.40 5.03
N LYS A 8 -11.52 4.85 6.21
CA LYS A 8 -12.44 5.42 7.20
C LYS A 8 -13.00 6.75 6.67
N PRO A 9 -14.10 7.29 7.24
CA PRO A 9 -14.54 8.66 6.96
C PRO A 9 -13.39 9.67 7.10
N GLY A 10 -13.08 10.40 6.02
CA GLY A 10 -11.97 11.35 5.97
C GLY A 10 -10.55 10.73 5.90
N GLY A 11 -10.43 9.41 5.80
CA GLY A 11 -9.17 8.67 5.85
C GLY A 11 -8.22 8.96 4.68
N GLU A 12 -8.74 9.39 3.52
CA GLU A 12 -7.94 9.70 2.33
C GLU A 12 -6.82 10.71 2.63
N ALA A 13 -7.10 11.76 3.39
CA ALA A 13 -6.10 12.77 3.72
C ALA A 13 -4.95 12.20 4.56
N SER A 14 -5.27 11.33 5.53
CA SER A 14 -4.25 10.67 6.34
C SER A 14 -3.45 9.67 5.52
N TYR A 15 -4.10 8.96 4.59
CA TYR A 15 -3.40 8.03 3.72
C TYR A 15 -2.48 8.74 2.72
N ARG A 16 -2.86 9.91 2.19
CA ARG A 16 -1.97 10.71 1.34
C ARG A 16 -0.71 11.15 2.08
N ARG A 17 -0.83 11.52 3.37
CA ARG A 17 0.34 11.78 4.23
C ARG A 17 1.20 10.53 4.41
N TYR A 18 0.58 9.37 4.64
CA TYR A 18 1.30 8.09 4.72
C TYR A 18 2.04 7.79 3.41
N LEU A 19 1.40 7.95 2.25
CA LEU A 19 2.04 7.73 0.94
C LEU A 19 3.26 8.63 0.73
N ALA A 20 3.14 9.93 1.05
CA ALA A 20 4.25 10.85 0.95
C ALA A 20 5.41 10.48 1.89
N ALA A 21 5.11 10.02 3.10
CA ALA A 21 6.12 9.66 4.10
C ALA A 21 6.76 8.29 3.84
N VAL A 22 6.02 7.32 3.30
CA VAL A 22 6.51 5.96 3.05
C VAL A 22 7.27 5.85 1.73
N ALA A 23 6.98 6.70 0.73
CA ALA A 23 7.65 6.69 -0.57
C ALA A 23 9.20 6.66 -0.49
N PRO A 24 9.87 7.55 0.27
CA PRO A 24 11.33 7.49 0.39
C PRO A 24 11.83 6.21 1.09
N LEU A 25 11.03 5.60 1.97
CA LEU A 25 11.39 4.34 2.62
C LEU A 25 11.31 3.16 1.65
N VAL A 26 10.30 3.16 0.77
CA VAL A 26 10.13 2.19 -0.31
C VAL A 26 11.30 2.29 -1.29
N GLU A 27 11.62 3.50 -1.75
CA GLU A 27 12.72 3.74 -2.68
C GLU A 27 14.07 3.30 -2.10
N ARG A 28 14.32 3.59 -0.81
CA ARG A 28 15.56 3.24 -0.12
C ARG A 28 15.83 1.73 -0.10
N VAL A 29 14.78 0.90 -0.02
CA VAL A 29 14.92 -0.56 -0.07
C VAL A 29 14.80 -1.12 -1.50
N GLY A 30 14.85 -0.26 -2.52
CA GLY A 30 14.74 -0.64 -3.93
C GLY A 30 13.32 -0.95 -4.39
N GLY A 31 12.30 -0.68 -3.57
CA GLY A 31 10.91 -0.89 -3.92
C GLY A 31 10.40 0.13 -4.94
N ARG A 32 9.38 -0.24 -5.70
CA ARG A 32 8.79 0.58 -6.77
C ARG A 32 7.27 0.41 -6.80
N VAL A 33 6.55 1.53 -6.92
CA VAL A 33 5.12 1.48 -7.25
C VAL A 33 4.99 1.15 -8.74
N ARG A 34 4.42 -0.01 -9.05
CA ARG A 34 4.17 -0.46 -10.42
C ARG A 34 2.79 -0.06 -10.93
N PHE A 35 1.83 0.08 -10.02
CA PHE A 35 0.48 0.49 -10.34
C PHE A 35 -0.15 1.23 -9.16
N SER A 36 -0.96 2.23 -9.47
CA SER A 36 -1.86 2.89 -8.53
C SER A 36 -3.13 3.31 -9.26
N GLY A 37 -4.30 3.03 -8.69
CA GLY A 37 -5.57 3.41 -9.30
C GLY A 37 -6.69 3.56 -8.29
N ARG A 38 -7.57 4.53 -8.53
CA ARG A 38 -8.88 4.61 -7.88
C ARG A 38 -9.85 3.77 -8.71
N PRO A 39 -10.49 2.74 -8.15
CA PRO A 39 -11.49 1.95 -8.87
C PRO A 39 -12.65 2.84 -9.33
N ALA A 40 -13.19 2.57 -10.52
CA ALA A 40 -14.29 3.33 -11.10
C ALA A 40 -15.65 2.63 -10.92
N GLU A 41 -15.73 1.34 -11.26
CA GLU A 41 -16.94 0.52 -11.16
C GLU A 41 -16.56 -0.93 -10.80
N LEU A 42 -17.36 -1.56 -9.92
CA LEU A 42 -17.24 -2.98 -9.59
C LEU A 42 -18.11 -3.80 -10.54
N LEU A 43 -17.48 -4.43 -11.54
CA LEU A 43 -18.20 -5.24 -12.54
C LEU A 43 -18.59 -6.64 -12.01
N ILE A 44 -17.72 -7.25 -11.18
CA ILE A 44 -17.92 -8.59 -10.62
C ILE A 44 -17.35 -8.61 -9.19
N GLY A 45 -18.15 -9.07 -8.23
CA GLY A 45 -17.79 -9.18 -6.82
C GLY A 45 -18.78 -8.44 -5.91
N GLU A 46 -18.52 -8.44 -4.60
CA GLU A 46 -19.38 -7.79 -3.60
C GLU A 46 -18.68 -6.65 -2.85
N GLU A 47 -17.35 -6.55 -2.95
CA GLU A 47 -16.54 -5.62 -2.15
C GLU A 47 -15.87 -4.55 -3.02
N GLU A 48 -16.15 -3.28 -2.70
CA GLU A 48 -15.56 -2.10 -3.32
C GLU A 48 -14.39 -1.53 -2.50
N TRP A 49 -13.41 -0.99 -3.23
CA TRP A 49 -12.17 -0.43 -2.69
C TRP A 49 -11.98 1.01 -3.15
N ASP A 50 -11.36 1.84 -2.30
CA ASP A 50 -11.11 3.24 -2.61
C ASP A 50 -9.75 3.47 -3.31
N LEU A 51 -8.78 2.58 -3.08
CA LEU A 51 -7.46 2.63 -3.70
C LEU A 51 -6.87 1.24 -3.91
N MET A 52 -6.30 1.03 -5.09
CA MET A 52 -5.53 -0.15 -5.46
C MET A 52 -4.08 0.24 -5.71
N LEU A 53 -3.13 -0.52 -5.16
CA LEU A 53 -1.69 -0.30 -5.38
C LEU A 53 -0.98 -1.63 -5.63
N VAL A 54 -0.04 -1.64 -6.57
CA VAL A 54 0.96 -2.69 -6.70
C VAL A 54 2.32 -2.10 -6.40
N VAL A 55 2.95 -2.58 -5.33
CA VAL A 55 4.31 -2.23 -4.96
C VAL A 55 5.20 -3.46 -5.13
N GLU A 56 6.21 -3.33 -5.98
CA GLU A 56 7.26 -4.31 -6.18
C GLU A 56 8.40 -4.05 -5.20
N TYR A 57 8.96 -5.12 -4.66
CA TYR A 57 10.19 -5.09 -3.86
C TYR A 57 11.19 -6.05 -4.49
N PRO A 58 12.51 -5.75 -4.47
CA PRO A 58 13.51 -6.59 -5.09
C PRO A 58 13.62 -7.96 -4.40
N THR A 59 13.33 -8.01 -3.10
CA THR A 59 13.22 -9.25 -2.32
C THR A 59 12.16 -9.09 -1.23
N ARG A 60 11.69 -10.20 -0.67
CA ARG A 60 10.89 -10.17 0.57
C ARG A 60 11.66 -9.52 1.74
N GLY A 61 12.97 -9.71 1.80
CA GLY A 61 13.83 -9.10 2.82
C GLY A 61 13.78 -7.57 2.81
N ALA A 62 13.75 -6.95 1.62
CA ALA A 62 13.63 -5.51 1.47
C ALA A 62 12.34 -4.93 2.08
N LEU A 63 11.20 -5.62 1.87
CA LEU A 63 9.95 -5.24 2.52
C LEU A 63 10.05 -5.33 4.05
N LEU A 64 10.61 -6.44 4.56
CA LEU A 64 10.75 -6.66 6.01
C LEU A 64 11.68 -5.63 6.66
N GLU A 65 12.79 -5.29 6.01
CA GLU A 65 13.71 -4.24 6.45
C GLU A 65 12.99 -2.89 6.53
N MET A 66 12.21 -2.54 5.51
CA MET A 66 11.45 -1.29 5.50
C MET A 66 10.47 -1.21 6.67
N ILE A 67 9.59 -2.21 6.82
CA ILE A 67 8.55 -2.18 7.86
C ILE A 67 9.11 -2.36 9.27
N GLY A 68 10.29 -2.97 9.43
CA GLY A 68 10.99 -3.11 10.71
C GLY A 68 11.78 -1.86 11.12
N SER A 69 11.95 -0.88 10.23
CA SER A 69 12.77 0.30 10.50
C SER A 69 12.13 1.27 11.50
N ALA A 70 12.95 2.00 12.26
CA ALA A 70 12.48 3.07 13.14
C ALA A 70 11.68 4.14 12.36
N ALA A 71 12.16 4.52 11.17
CA ALA A 71 11.49 5.49 10.32
C ALA A 71 10.08 5.04 9.90
N TYR A 72 9.85 3.74 9.68
CA TYR A 72 8.52 3.24 9.36
C TYR A 72 7.57 3.28 10.57
N ARG A 73 8.06 2.95 11.77
CA ARG A 73 7.29 3.03 13.02
C ARG A 73 6.76 4.44 13.30
N GLU A 74 7.53 5.47 12.96
CA GLU A 74 7.08 6.86 13.10
C GLU A 74 5.86 7.20 12.23
N ILE A 75 5.63 6.48 11.13
CA ILE A 75 4.60 6.82 10.14
C ILE A 75 3.47 5.78 10.02
N GLU A 76 3.64 4.57 10.55
CA GLU A 76 2.68 3.47 10.38
C GLU A 76 1.28 3.81 10.95
N HIS A 77 1.24 4.65 11.97
CA HIS A 77 -0.01 5.14 12.56
C HIS A 77 -0.90 5.87 11.54
N LEU A 78 -0.32 6.59 10.57
CA LEU A 78 -1.06 7.30 9.52
C LEU A 78 -1.87 6.33 8.65
N ARG A 79 -1.30 5.15 8.37
CA ARG A 79 -1.97 4.06 7.64
C ARG A 79 -3.14 3.51 8.44
N HIS A 80 -2.92 3.18 9.71
CA HIS A 80 -3.96 2.62 10.58
C HIS A 80 -5.12 3.59 10.86
N GLN A 81 -4.83 4.89 10.97
CA GLN A 81 -5.83 5.93 11.12
C GLN A 81 -6.67 6.13 9.85
N ALA A 82 -6.08 5.90 8.68
CA ALA A 82 -6.75 6.10 7.41
C ALA A 82 -7.68 4.95 7.00
N LEU A 83 -7.29 3.71 7.30
CA LEU A 83 -7.93 2.52 6.73
C LEU A 83 -9.01 1.96 7.64
N GLU A 84 -10.19 1.74 7.07
CA GLU A 84 -11.25 0.91 7.66
C GLU A 84 -10.91 -0.56 7.44
N ARG A 85 -10.44 -0.87 6.23
CA ARG A 85 -10.10 -2.22 5.81
C ARG A 85 -8.96 -2.20 4.80
N SER A 86 -8.21 -3.29 4.77
CA SER A 86 -7.20 -3.52 3.74
C SER A 86 -6.97 -5.00 3.47
N VAL A 87 -6.71 -5.31 2.21
CA VAL A 87 -6.19 -6.60 1.77
C VAL A 87 -4.78 -6.40 1.21
N LEU A 88 -3.88 -7.31 1.55
CA LEU A 88 -2.49 -7.30 1.10
C LEU A 88 -2.08 -8.70 0.64
N TYR A 89 -1.83 -8.86 -0.65
CA TYR A 89 -1.26 -10.10 -1.20
C TYR A 89 0.21 -9.92 -1.52
N ALA A 90 1.03 -10.87 -1.06
CA ALA A 90 2.29 -11.17 -1.73
C ALA A 90 1.95 -11.94 -3.01
N VAL A 91 2.46 -11.45 -4.14
CA VAL A 91 2.21 -12.04 -5.46
C VAL A 91 3.55 -12.15 -6.17
N ASP A 92 3.80 -13.31 -6.77
CA ASP A 92 4.89 -13.51 -7.71
C ASP A 92 4.36 -13.19 -9.12
N PRO A 93 5.11 -12.42 -9.93
CA PRO A 93 4.69 -12.14 -11.29
C PRO A 93 4.69 -13.43 -12.12
N LEU A 94 3.69 -13.58 -12.98
CA LEU A 94 3.69 -14.61 -14.02
C LEU A 94 4.31 -14.03 -15.29
N GLU A 95 5.23 -14.77 -15.91
CA GLU A 95 5.63 -14.53 -17.29
C GLU A 95 4.65 -15.30 -18.17
N LEU A 96 3.89 -14.57 -19.00
CA LEU A 96 2.90 -15.11 -19.93
C LEU A 96 3.42 -15.01 -21.37
#